data_AF-A0A1H8KAD5-F1
#
_entry.id   AF-A0A1H8KAD5-F1
#
_cell.length_a   1.000
_cell.length_b   1.000
_cell.length_c   1.000
_cell.angle_alpha   90.00
_cell.angle_beta   90.00
_cell.angle_gamma   90.00
#
_symmetry.space_group_name_H-M   'P 1'
#
loop_
_entity.id
_entity.type
_entity.pdbx_description
1 polymer ?
#
loop_
_entity_poly.entity_id
_entity_poly.type
_entity_poly.pdbx_seq_one_letter_code
_entity_poly.pdbx_strand_id
1 'polypeptide(L)'
;MTRPDPAPIRELFVTPEMADALRLDAQRMPQWQVSGAQAVDLDLLMTGALFPLKGFQSQADSDAITQWRQLASGPFWPAPVALAVSEAFAEDIEPGRDIALTDDEGLLALMSVTDRWTGDAGFLLGGPVKGIRPSRAQQPEARPNALRRRFASRDQVIALWGPDDWIAGQRDRLGDLPHFTLRQRAAPSPQEALLQAIVARNCGATDLLIPAALANDPLLAAHRADIGIAIQAAP
;
A
#
# COMPACT_ATOMS: atom_id res chain seq x y z
N MET A 1 14.56 0.33 20.16
CA MET A 1 13.62 0.26 19.03
C MET A 1 12.31 0.86 19.49
N THR A 2 11.73 1.78 18.72
CA THR A 2 10.49 2.47 19.10
C THR A 2 9.32 1.52 18.84
N ARG A 3 8.52 1.22 19.87
CA ARG A 3 7.31 0.40 19.73
C ARG A 3 6.36 1.09 18.73
N PRO A 4 5.70 0.35 17.81
CA PRO A 4 4.70 0.95 16.92
C PRO A 4 3.64 1.69 17.73
N ASP A 5 3.19 2.86 17.25
CA ASP A 5 2.10 3.62 17.88
C ASP A 5 0.88 2.71 18.06
N PRO A 6 0.36 2.53 19.29
CA PRO A 6 -0.78 1.64 19.55
C PRO A 6 -2.10 2.17 19.01
N ALA A 7 -2.18 3.44 18.58
CA ALA A 7 -3.40 4.01 18.03
C ALA A 7 -3.83 3.27 16.74
N PRO A 8 -5.14 3.05 16.53
CA PRO A 8 -5.64 2.47 15.29
C PRO A 8 -5.36 3.44 14.12
N ILE A 9 -4.91 2.87 13.00
CA ILE A 9 -4.75 3.62 11.77
C ILE A 9 -6.12 3.84 11.15
N ARG A 10 -6.40 5.06 10.70
CA ARG A 10 -7.64 5.37 10.00
C ARG A 10 -7.69 4.65 8.66
N GLU A 11 -8.72 3.81 8.47
CA GLU A 11 -9.08 3.22 7.18
C GLU A 11 -9.84 4.24 6.32
N LEU A 12 -9.79 4.07 4.99
CA LEU A 12 -10.44 4.96 4.01
C LEU A 12 -11.84 4.48 3.60
N PHE A 13 -12.37 3.44 4.24
CA PHE A 13 -13.74 2.98 4.00
C PHE A 13 -14.76 3.99 4.53
N VAL A 14 -15.80 4.23 3.72
CA VAL A 14 -16.98 4.99 4.16
C VAL A 14 -17.90 4.11 5.00
N THR A 15 -18.90 4.70 5.64
CA THR A 15 -19.92 3.92 6.35
C THR A 15 -20.78 3.13 5.36
N PRO A 16 -21.41 2.00 5.77
CA PRO A 16 -22.28 1.22 4.89
C PRO A 16 -23.39 2.05 4.22
N GLU A 17 -23.99 2.99 4.95
CA GLU A 17 -25.05 3.86 4.43
C GLU A 17 -24.54 4.80 3.35
N MET A 18 -23.33 5.35 3.53
CA MET A 18 -22.67 6.17 2.52
C MET A 18 -22.24 5.32 1.32
N ALA A 19 -21.80 4.09 1.54
CA ALA A 19 -21.42 3.16 0.47
C ALA A 19 -22.61 2.88 -0.47
N ASP A 20 -23.81 2.68 0.08
CA ASP A 20 -25.02 2.46 -0.72
C ASP A 20 -25.39 3.69 -1.57
N ALA A 21 -25.32 4.90 -1.00
CA ALA A 21 -25.56 6.13 -1.74
C ALA A 21 -24.54 6.32 -2.88
N LEU A 22 -23.25 6.13 -2.58
CA LEU A 22 -22.17 6.29 -3.55
C LEU A 22 -22.20 5.27 -4.68
N ARG A 23 -22.74 4.06 -4.46
CA ARG A 23 -22.92 3.06 -5.53
C ARG A 23 -23.85 3.54 -6.63
N LEU A 24 -24.87 4.34 -6.30
CA LEU A 24 -25.77 4.91 -7.30
C LEU A 24 -25.08 6.01 -8.10
N ASP A 25 -24.35 6.90 -7.41
CA ASP A 25 -23.60 7.98 -8.06
C ASP A 25 -22.50 7.45 -8.98
N ALA A 26 -21.82 6.38 -8.57
CA ALA A 26 -20.75 5.73 -9.33
C ALA A 26 -21.17 5.26 -10.73
N GLN A 27 -22.45 4.92 -10.93
CA GLN A 27 -22.96 4.48 -12.24
C GLN A 27 -22.86 5.58 -13.31
N ARG A 28 -22.76 6.84 -12.89
CA ARG A 28 -22.66 8.01 -13.76
C ARG A 28 -21.22 8.52 -13.91
N MET A 29 -20.27 7.90 -13.21
CA MET A 29 -18.85 8.28 -13.25
C MET A 29 -18.10 7.46 -14.31
N PRO A 30 -17.00 7.97 -14.88
CA PRO A 30 -16.06 7.13 -15.61
C PRO A 30 -15.60 5.96 -14.73
N GLN A 31 -15.65 4.76 -15.28
CA GLN A 31 -15.27 3.55 -14.56
C GLN A 31 -13.90 3.07 -15.04
N TRP A 32 -13.00 2.90 -14.09
CA TRP A 32 -11.70 2.27 -14.30
C TRP A 32 -11.70 0.89 -13.64
N GLN A 33 -11.62 -0.16 -14.46
CA GLN A 33 -11.43 -1.51 -13.95
C GLN A 33 -9.97 -1.69 -13.55
N VAL A 34 -9.72 -1.87 -12.26
CA VAL A 34 -8.35 -1.98 -11.74
C VAL A 34 -7.72 -3.32 -12.13
N SER A 35 -6.43 -3.29 -12.47
CA SER A 35 -5.66 -4.53 -12.62
C SER A 35 -5.42 -5.22 -11.27
N GLY A 36 -4.97 -6.47 -11.28
CA GLY A 36 -4.64 -7.19 -10.04
C GLY A 36 -3.60 -6.47 -9.17
N ALA A 37 -2.59 -5.86 -9.79
CA ALA A 37 -1.58 -5.06 -9.06
C ALA A 37 -2.18 -3.77 -8.48
N GLN A 38 -3.04 -3.09 -9.24
CA GLN A 38 -3.73 -1.88 -8.76
C GLN A 38 -4.73 -2.20 -7.64
N ALA A 39 -5.37 -3.37 -7.66
CA ALA A 39 -6.21 -3.82 -6.57
C ALA A 39 -5.40 -4.03 -5.28
N VAL A 40 -4.16 -4.52 -5.38
CA VAL A 40 -3.23 -4.59 -4.22
C VAL A 40 -2.93 -3.18 -3.70
N ASP A 41 -2.55 -2.24 -4.56
CA ASP A 41 -2.31 -0.84 -4.17
C ASP A 41 -3.54 -0.23 -3.48
N LEU A 42 -4.71 -0.40 -4.08
CA LEU A 42 -5.97 0.13 -3.57
C LEU A 42 -6.34 -0.46 -2.21
N ASP A 43 -6.19 -1.78 -2.01
CA ASP A 43 -6.42 -2.41 -0.71
C ASP A 43 -5.44 -1.87 0.36
N LEU A 44 -4.17 -1.73 0.01
CA LEU A 44 -3.15 -1.21 0.93
C LEU A 44 -3.42 0.25 1.32
N LEU A 45 -3.92 1.07 0.38
CA LEU A 45 -4.41 2.42 0.66
C LEU A 45 -5.64 2.39 1.58
N MET A 46 -6.69 1.66 1.19
CA MET A 46 -7.98 1.68 1.90
C MET A 46 -7.89 1.13 3.32
N THR A 47 -7.03 0.15 3.56
CA THR A 47 -6.83 -0.46 4.88
C THR A 47 -5.85 0.29 5.78
N GLY A 48 -5.22 1.36 5.28
CA GLY A 48 -4.24 2.16 6.03
C GLY A 48 -2.84 1.55 6.07
N ALA A 49 -2.56 0.52 5.28
CA ALA A 49 -1.25 -0.12 5.22
C ALA A 49 -0.18 0.85 4.65
N LEU A 50 -0.61 1.81 3.83
CA LEU A 50 0.21 2.89 3.30
C LEU A 50 0.04 4.23 4.05
N PHE A 51 -0.38 4.21 5.32
CA PHE A 51 -0.40 5.42 6.14
C PHE A 51 0.97 6.14 6.09
N PRO A 52 1.01 7.47 5.83
CA PRO A 52 -0.07 8.45 5.96
C PRO A 52 -0.91 8.74 4.71
N LEU A 53 -0.76 7.97 3.63
CA LEU A 53 -1.50 8.21 2.39
C LEU A 53 -3.01 8.09 2.59
N LYS A 54 -3.76 8.95 1.88
CA LYS A 54 -5.24 9.01 1.89
C LYS A 54 -5.85 8.68 0.53
N GLY A 55 -5.04 8.15 -0.38
CA GLY A 55 -5.37 7.87 -1.77
C GLY A 55 -4.09 7.74 -2.60
N PHE A 56 -4.25 7.68 -3.92
CA PHE A 56 -3.12 7.68 -4.84
C PHE A 56 -2.41 9.03 -4.79
N GLN A 57 -1.08 9.00 -4.89
CA GLN A 57 -0.22 10.16 -4.71
C GLN A 57 -0.38 11.19 -5.83
N SER A 58 -0.13 12.45 -5.50
CA SER A 58 -0.09 13.56 -6.46
C SER A 58 1.15 13.49 -7.37
N GLN A 59 1.19 14.34 -8.40
CA GLN A 59 2.41 14.49 -9.20
C GLN A 59 3.55 15.04 -8.34
N ALA A 60 3.26 16.04 -7.50
CA ALA A 60 4.24 16.65 -6.61
C ALA A 60 4.87 15.65 -5.64
N ASP A 61 4.08 14.72 -5.09
CA ASP A 61 4.61 13.62 -4.28
C ASP A 61 5.50 12.69 -5.11
N SER A 62 5.07 12.34 -6.33
CA SER A 62 5.83 11.45 -7.22
C SER A 62 7.18 12.04 -7.61
N ASP A 63 7.22 13.34 -7.94
CA ASP A 63 8.43 14.08 -8.27
C ASP A 63 9.36 14.17 -7.05
N ALA A 64 8.81 14.49 -5.87
CA ALA A 64 9.57 14.57 -4.62
C ALA A 64 10.17 13.22 -4.21
N ILE A 65 9.45 12.11 -4.39
CA ILE A 65 9.97 10.76 -4.11
C ILE A 65 11.11 10.40 -5.07
N THR A 66 10.94 10.73 -6.35
CA THR A 66 11.94 10.43 -7.38
C THR A 66 13.23 11.18 -7.12
N GLN A 67 13.13 12.46 -6.76
CA GLN A 67 14.28 13.34 -6.55
C GLN A 67 14.90 13.21 -5.15
N TRP A 68 14.08 13.07 -4.10
CA TRP A 68 14.49 13.25 -2.71
C TRP A 68 14.10 12.10 -1.78
N ARG A 69 13.39 11.06 -2.26
CA ARG A 69 12.93 9.92 -1.45
C ARG A 69 12.03 10.33 -0.27
N GLN A 70 11.19 11.33 -0.47
CA GLN A 70 10.22 11.79 0.51
C GLN A 70 8.93 12.23 -0.16
N LEU A 71 7.83 12.22 0.59
CA LEU A 71 6.60 12.89 0.19
C LEU A 71 6.85 14.40 0.05
N ALA A 72 6.03 15.11 -0.71
CA ALA A 72 6.12 16.57 -0.81
C ALA A 72 5.91 17.25 0.57
N SER A 73 5.24 16.56 1.49
CA SER A 73 5.06 17.00 2.89
C SER A 73 6.28 16.79 3.79
N GLY A 74 7.33 16.11 3.32
CA GLY A 74 8.60 15.92 4.04
C GLY A 74 8.91 14.51 4.58
N PRO A 75 7.95 13.65 4.98
CA PRO A 75 8.27 12.31 5.46
C PRO A 75 8.94 11.44 4.39
N PHE A 76 9.91 10.61 4.78
CA PHE A 76 10.54 9.62 3.91
C PHE A 76 9.50 8.73 3.22
N TRP A 77 9.70 8.47 1.93
CA TRP A 77 8.85 7.58 1.13
C TRP A 77 9.64 7.00 -0.06
N PRO A 78 9.66 5.66 -0.23
CA PRO A 78 10.64 5.01 -1.10
C PRO A 78 10.22 4.87 -2.57
N ALA A 79 8.91 4.82 -2.85
CA ALA A 79 8.39 4.56 -4.18
C ALA A 79 7.02 5.23 -4.39
N PRO A 80 6.75 5.82 -5.58
CA PRO A 80 5.44 6.37 -5.89
C PRO A 80 4.34 5.29 -5.93
N VAL A 81 3.13 5.68 -5.50
CA VAL A 81 1.88 4.90 -5.58
C VAL A 81 0.84 5.79 -6.25
N ALA A 82 0.86 5.81 -7.58
CA ALA A 82 -0.08 6.54 -8.44
C ALA A 82 -0.90 5.54 -9.28
N LEU A 83 -2.11 5.92 -9.67
CA LEU A 83 -2.97 5.06 -10.49
C LEU A 83 -2.60 5.20 -11.96
N ALA A 84 -1.96 4.19 -12.53
CA ALA A 84 -1.70 4.14 -13.97
C ALA A 84 -2.97 3.83 -14.76
N VAL A 85 -3.26 4.59 -15.81
CA VAL A 85 -4.43 4.37 -16.68
C VAL A 85 -4.01 4.41 -18.15
N SER A 86 -4.86 3.88 -19.02
CA SER A 86 -4.64 3.99 -20.46
C SER A 86 -4.81 5.43 -20.93
N GLU A 87 -4.13 5.79 -22.02
CA GLU A 87 -4.29 7.08 -22.67
C GLU A 87 -5.75 7.35 -23.04
N ALA A 88 -6.42 6.39 -23.67
CA ALA A 88 -7.84 6.51 -24.03
C ALA A 88 -8.75 6.78 -22.82
N PHE A 89 -8.43 6.25 -21.64
CA PHE A 89 -9.19 6.58 -20.44
C PHE A 89 -8.82 7.97 -19.91
N ALA A 90 -7.54 8.32 -19.93
CA ALA A 90 -7.04 9.60 -19.42
C ALA A 90 -7.40 10.82 -20.27
N GLU A 91 -7.75 10.64 -21.55
CA GLU A 91 -8.12 11.71 -22.48
C GLU A 91 -9.29 12.57 -21.96
N ASP A 92 -10.30 11.93 -21.37
CA ASP A 92 -11.50 12.60 -20.85
C ASP A 92 -11.41 12.93 -19.34
N ILE A 93 -10.29 12.66 -18.69
CA ILE A 93 -10.12 12.86 -17.25
C ILE A 93 -9.36 14.15 -16.98
N GLU A 94 -9.94 15.03 -16.18
CA GLU A 94 -9.32 16.25 -15.70
C GLU A 94 -9.34 16.32 -14.17
N PRO A 95 -8.38 17.00 -13.53
CA PRO A 95 -8.46 17.34 -12.12
C PRO A 95 -9.81 17.93 -11.72
N GLY A 96 -10.36 17.46 -10.60
CA GLY A 96 -11.70 17.78 -10.11
C GLY A 96 -12.77 16.76 -10.50
N ARG A 97 -12.46 15.80 -11.38
CA ARG A 97 -13.39 14.74 -11.78
C ARG A 97 -13.32 13.54 -10.82
N ASP A 98 -14.47 13.03 -10.41
CA ASP A 98 -14.57 11.75 -9.69
C ASP A 98 -14.62 10.57 -10.67
N ILE A 99 -13.89 9.51 -10.35
CA ILE A 99 -13.91 8.23 -11.07
C ILE A 99 -14.27 7.07 -10.14
N ALA A 100 -14.90 6.05 -10.70
CA ALA A 100 -15.19 4.80 -10.01
C ALA A 100 -14.10 3.77 -10.29
N LEU A 101 -13.55 3.17 -9.24
CA LEU A 101 -12.58 2.07 -9.32
C LEU A 101 -13.33 0.75 -9.11
N THR A 102 -13.23 -0.18 -10.06
CA THR A 102 -14.03 -1.42 -10.08
C THR A 102 -13.17 -2.66 -10.28
N ASP A 103 -13.65 -3.81 -9.82
CA ASP A 103 -13.17 -5.14 -10.22
C ASP A 103 -14.32 -5.93 -10.88
N ASP A 104 -14.16 -7.25 -11.04
CA ASP A 104 -15.18 -8.17 -11.57
C ASP A 104 -16.42 -8.31 -10.67
N GLU A 105 -16.33 -7.99 -9.39
CA GLU A 105 -17.44 -7.97 -8.43
C GLU A 105 -18.12 -6.58 -8.33
N GLY A 106 -17.62 -5.58 -9.07
CA GLY A 106 -18.19 -4.23 -9.17
C GLY A 106 -17.40 -3.16 -8.43
N LEU A 107 -18.10 -2.19 -7.80
CA LEU A 107 -17.47 -1.00 -7.23
C LEU A 107 -16.62 -1.31 -5.98
N LEU A 108 -15.34 -0.92 -6.02
CA LEU A 108 -14.39 -1.00 -4.91
C LEU A 108 -14.26 0.33 -4.17
N ALA A 109 -14.08 1.41 -4.91
CA ALA A 109 -13.81 2.73 -4.36
C ALA A 109 -14.17 3.84 -5.34
N LEU A 110 -14.28 5.06 -4.83
CA LEU A 110 -14.26 6.28 -5.63
C LEU A 110 -12.94 7.01 -5.42
N MET A 111 -12.43 7.62 -6.49
CA MET A 111 -11.25 8.49 -6.43
C MET A 111 -11.61 9.86 -7.00
N SER A 112 -11.33 10.91 -6.23
CA SER A 112 -11.43 12.29 -6.72
C SER A 112 -10.09 12.67 -7.33
N VAL A 113 -10.03 12.78 -8.67
CA VAL A 113 -8.76 13.07 -9.36
C VAL A 113 -8.32 14.50 -9.02
N THR A 114 -7.11 14.66 -8.50
CA THR A 114 -6.49 15.98 -8.25
C THR A 114 -5.36 16.28 -9.23
N ASP A 115 -4.74 15.23 -9.76
CA ASP A 115 -3.57 15.32 -10.60
C ASP A 115 -3.70 14.33 -11.75
N ARG A 116 -3.27 14.76 -12.94
CA ARG A 116 -3.10 13.93 -14.13
C ARG A 116 -1.79 14.32 -14.79
N TRP A 117 -0.89 13.37 -14.98
CA TRP A 117 0.38 13.62 -15.64
C TRP A 117 0.86 12.39 -16.43
N THR A 118 1.84 12.61 -17.29
CA THR A 118 2.48 11.53 -18.04
C THR A 118 3.62 10.95 -17.21
N GLY A 119 3.58 9.63 -16.98
CA GLY A 119 4.70 8.85 -16.47
C GLY A 119 5.35 8.02 -17.57
N ASP A 120 6.36 7.24 -17.22
CA ASP A 120 7.18 6.46 -18.18
C ASP A 120 6.36 5.46 -19.00
N ALA A 121 5.30 4.89 -18.42
CA ALA A 121 4.50 3.81 -19.01
C ALA A 121 3.07 4.23 -19.38
N GLY A 122 2.73 5.52 -19.36
CA GLY A 122 1.40 6.01 -19.69
C GLY A 122 0.96 7.17 -18.80
N PHE A 123 -0.36 7.33 -18.63
CA PHE A 123 -0.91 8.38 -17.77
C PHE A 123 -1.04 7.90 -16.33
N LEU A 124 -0.72 8.80 -15.41
CA LEU A 124 -0.86 8.59 -13.97
C LEU A 124 -1.91 9.56 -13.43
N LEU A 125 -2.75 9.04 -12.54
CA LEU A 125 -3.75 9.80 -11.80
C LEU A 125 -3.45 9.76 -10.31
N GLY A 126 -3.60 10.91 -9.67
CA GLY A 126 -3.47 11.10 -8.22
C GLY A 126 -4.78 11.62 -7.63
N GLY A 127 -5.04 11.29 -6.36
CA GLY A 127 -6.23 11.78 -5.68
C GLY A 127 -6.65 10.98 -4.46
N PRO A 128 -7.41 11.59 -3.52
CA PRO A 128 -7.96 10.90 -2.37
C PRO A 128 -8.95 9.80 -2.77
N VAL A 129 -8.98 8.75 -1.97
CA VAL A 129 -9.81 7.56 -2.19
C VAL A 129 -10.87 7.44 -1.10
N LYS A 130 -12.10 7.09 -1.50
CA LYS A 130 -13.21 6.68 -0.62
C LYS A 130 -13.51 5.21 -0.90
N GLY A 131 -13.12 4.33 0.02
CA GLY A 131 -13.36 2.89 -0.11
C GLY A 131 -14.82 2.53 0.13
N ILE A 132 -15.39 1.70 -0.73
CA ILE A 132 -16.77 1.18 -0.66
C ILE A 132 -16.77 -0.24 -0.10
N ARG A 133 -15.86 -1.09 -0.58
CA ARG A 133 -15.62 -2.44 -0.06
C ARG A 133 -14.17 -2.87 -0.33
N PRO A 134 -13.65 -3.84 0.43
CA PRO A 134 -12.38 -4.49 0.08
C PRO A 134 -12.45 -5.23 -1.27
N SER A 135 -11.29 -5.47 -1.88
CA SER A 135 -11.19 -6.46 -2.97
C SER A 135 -11.41 -7.88 -2.45
N ARG A 136 -11.76 -8.81 -3.36
CA ARG A 136 -11.93 -10.24 -3.05
C ARG A 136 -10.70 -10.88 -2.40
N ALA A 137 -9.51 -10.43 -2.79
CA ALA A 137 -8.24 -10.97 -2.28
C ALA A 137 -7.88 -10.42 -0.88
N GLN A 138 -8.57 -9.38 -0.41
CA GLN A 138 -8.31 -8.74 0.87
C GLN A 138 -8.95 -9.55 2.00
N GLN A 139 -8.12 -9.99 2.94
CA GLN A 139 -8.56 -10.71 4.13
C GLN A 139 -8.69 -9.76 5.33
N PRO A 140 -9.85 -9.69 6.03
CA PRO A 140 -10.04 -8.79 7.18
C PRO A 140 -8.97 -8.93 8.28
N GLU A 141 -8.51 -10.15 8.56
CA GLU A 141 -7.49 -10.48 9.54
C GLU A 141 -6.07 -10.05 9.13
N ALA A 142 -5.85 -9.82 7.84
CA ALA A 142 -4.58 -9.33 7.28
C ALA A 142 -4.52 -7.79 7.27
N ARG A 143 -5.57 -7.09 7.72
CA ARG A 143 -5.58 -5.62 7.80
C ARG A 143 -4.63 -5.11 8.89
N PRO A 144 -4.05 -3.92 8.73
CA PRO A 144 -3.15 -3.33 9.73
C PRO A 144 -3.73 -3.32 11.14
N ASN A 145 -4.96 -2.84 11.32
CA ASN A 145 -5.60 -2.78 12.63
C ASN A 145 -5.93 -4.17 13.22
N ALA A 146 -6.23 -5.15 12.38
CA ALA A 146 -6.45 -6.53 12.84
C ALA A 146 -5.15 -7.18 13.31
N LEU A 147 -4.06 -7.03 12.54
CA LEU A 147 -2.73 -7.52 12.90
C LEU A 147 -2.18 -6.83 14.16
N ARG A 148 -2.32 -5.51 14.27
CA ARG A 148 -1.97 -4.75 15.48
C ARG A 148 -2.67 -5.29 16.72
N ARG A 149 -3.98 -5.54 16.63
CA ARG A 149 -4.74 -6.14 17.75
C ARG A 149 -4.29 -7.57 18.04
N ARG A 150 -4.10 -8.40 17.01
CA ARG A 150 -3.67 -9.79 17.14
C ARG A 150 -2.32 -9.90 17.87
N PHE A 151 -1.40 -8.99 17.61
CA PHE A 151 -0.05 -9.03 18.16
C PHE A 151 0.24 -7.98 19.25
N ALA A 152 -0.80 -7.33 19.79
CA ALA A 152 -0.64 -6.23 20.76
C ALA A 152 0.18 -6.60 22.02
N SER A 153 0.16 -7.87 22.42
CA SER A 153 0.90 -8.39 23.58
C SER A 153 2.27 -9.01 23.24
N ARG A 154 2.72 -8.92 21.99
CA ARG A 154 3.98 -9.51 21.53
C ARG A 154 5.06 -8.43 21.48
N ASP A 155 6.24 -8.75 22.02
CA ASP A 155 7.39 -7.85 21.96
C ASP A 155 8.11 -7.91 20.62
N GLN A 156 7.97 -9.03 19.90
CA GLN A 156 8.50 -9.23 18.56
C GLN A 156 7.44 -9.80 17.63
N VAL A 157 7.36 -9.23 16.43
CA VAL A 157 6.47 -9.65 15.36
C VAL A 157 7.20 -9.51 14.02
N ILE A 158 7.29 -10.61 13.29
CA ILE A 158 8.06 -10.70 12.05
C ILE A 158 7.12 -10.65 10.84
N ALA A 159 7.27 -9.64 10.00
CA ALA A 159 6.68 -9.62 8.68
C ALA A 159 7.60 -10.36 7.69
N LEU A 160 7.03 -11.22 6.85
CA LEU A 160 7.74 -11.93 5.78
C LEU A 160 7.39 -11.30 4.43
N TRP A 161 8.39 -11.00 3.61
CA TRP A 161 8.19 -10.59 2.23
C TRP A 161 9.26 -11.15 1.30
N GLY A 162 8.85 -11.87 0.27
CA GLY A 162 9.72 -12.55 -0.69
C GLY A 162 8.92 -13.51 -1.59
N PRO A 163 9.60 -14.35 -2.39
CA PRO A 163 8.95 -15.41 -3.17
C PRO A 163 8.18 -16.42 -2.30
N ASP A 164 7.10 -17.02 -2.83
CA ASP A 164 6.20 -17.91 -2.05
C ASP A 164 6.91 -19.14 -1.47
N ASP A 165 7.80 -19.77 -2.24
CA ASP A 165 8.62 -20.92 -1.83
C ASP A 165 9.61 -20.53 -0.72
N TRP A 166 10.24 -19.37 -0.86
CA TRP A 166 11.11 -18.81 0.17
C TRP A 166 10.33 -18.50 1.45
N ILE A 167 9.14 -17.90 1.33
CA ILE A 167 8.26 -17.60 2.48
C ILE A 167 7.90 -18.89 3.21
N ALA A 168 7.51 -19.94 2.49
CA ALA A 168 7.18 -21.23 3.10
C ALA A 168 8.35 -21.76 3.94
N GLY A 169 9.57 -21.74 3.39
CA GLY A 169 10.77 -22.14 4.12
C GLY A 169 11.08 -21.29 5.36
N GLN A 170 10.81 -19.97 5.32
CA GLN A 170 10.99 -19.12 6.51
C GLN A 170 9.92 -19.38 7.58
N ARG A 171 8.67 -19.67 7.19
CA ARG A 171 7.61 -20.01 8.16
C ARG A 171 7.96 -21.26 8.95
N ASP A 172 8.50 -22.27 8.28
CA ASP A 172 8.96 -23.50 8.93
C ASP A 172 10.09 -23.23 9.95
N ARG A 173 11.01 -22.33 9.61
CA ARG A 173 12.13 -21.94 10.49
C ARG A 173 11.69 -21.09 11.68
N LEU A 174 10.73 -20.20 11.48
CA LEU A 174 10.22 -19.33 12.53
C LEU A 174 9.36 -20.08 13.55
N GLY A 175 8.73 -21.18 13.16
CA GLY A 175 7.87 -21.99 14.04
C GLY A 175 6.79 -21.13 14.69
N ASP A 176 6.75 -21.13 16.03
CA ASP A 176 5.74 -20.42 16.83
C ASP A 176 6.01 -18.92 17.02
N LEU A 177 7.11 -18.39 16.48
CA LEU A 177 7.38 -16.96 16.54
C LEU A 177 6.25 -16.17 15.85
N PRO A 178 5.72 -15.09 16.45
CA PRO A 178 4.64 -14.32 15.85
C PRO A 178 5.05 -13.75 14.49
N HIS A 179 4.40 -14.21 13.42
CA HIS A 179 4.70 -13.77 12.07
C HIS A 179 3.46 -13.66 11.18
N PHE A 180 3.60 -12.90 10.09
CA PHE A 180 2.61 -12.81 9.01
C PHE A 180 3.31 -12.51 7.68
N THR A 181 2.61 -12.77 6.58
CA THR A 181 3.12 -12.57 5.21
C THR A 181 2.53 -11.32 4.60
N LEU A 182 3.37 -10.51 3.96
CA LEU A 182 2.96 -9.35 3.17
C LEU A 182 2.61 -9.75 1.75
N ARG A 183 1.66 -9.04 1.14
CA ARG A 183 1.28 -9.24 -0.25
C ARG A 183 2.33 -8.63 -1.17
N GLN A 184 2.71 -9.37 -2.21
CA GLN A 184 3.56 -8.85 -3.26
C GLN A 184 2.75 -7.95 -4.21
N ARG A 185 3.27 -6.74 -4.44
CA ARG A 185 2.62 -5.66 -5.22
C ARG A 185 3.32 -5.43 -6.56
N ALA A 186 4.65 -5.52 -6.55
CA ALA A 186 5.53 -5.35 -7.69
C ALA A 186 6.66 -6.39 -7.68
N ALA A 187 7.48 -6.39 -8.72
CA ALA A 187 8.71 -7.19 -8.74
C ALA A 187 9.63 -6.81 -7.56
N PRO A 188 10.33 -7.77 -6.94
CA PRO A 188 11.19 -7.46 -5.80
C PRO A 188 12.31 -6.48 -6.17
N SER A 189 12.43 -5.40 -5.42
CA SER A 189 13.47 -4.38 -5.57
C SER A 189 13.80 -3.76 -4.21
N PRO A 190 14.94 -3.05 -4.07
CA PRO A 190 15.26 -2.33 -2.83
C PRO A 190 14.19 -1.29 -2.45
N GLN A 191 13.63 -0.56 -3.43
CA GLN A 191 12.55 0.40 -3.20
C GLN A 191 11.27 -0.29 -2.71
N GLU A 192 10.91 -1.42 -3.30
CA GLU A 192 9.74 -2.18 -2.88
C GLU A 192 9.96 -2.77 -1.47
N ALA A 193 11.16 -3.26 -1.15
CA ALA A 193 11.49 -3.73 0.19
C ALA A 193 11.32 -2.63 1.25
N LEU A 194 11.73 -1.40 0.94
CA LEU A 194 11.52 -0.23 1.79
C LEU A 194 10.03 0.10 1.97
N LEU A 195 9.24 0.03 0.89
CA LEU A 195 7.79 0.26 0.96
C LEU A 195 7.12 -0.81 1.81
N GLN A 196 7.50 -2.07 1.64
CA GLN A 196 7.01 -3.20 2.42
C GLN A 196 7.42 -3.09 3.89
N ALA A 197 8.55 -2.47 4.21
CA ALA A 197 8.93 -2.17 5.58
C ALA A 197 8.00 -1.12 6.22
N ILE A 198 7.56 -0.12 5.45
CA ILE A 198 6.51 0.81 5.90
C ILE A 198 5.18 0.07 6.14
N VAL A 199 4.79 -0.81 5.22
CA VAL A 199 3.58 -1.65 5.36
C VAL A 199 3.67 -2.54 6.60
N ALA A 200 4.80 -3.23 6.80
CA ALA A 200 5.08 -4.08 7.96
C ALA A 200 4.90 -3.30 9.28
N ARG A 201 5.54 -2.12 9.36
CA ARG A 201 5.43 -1.22 10.52
C ARG A 201 3.98 -0.78 10.75
N ASN A 202 3.27 -0.41 9.68
CA ASN A 202 1.88 -0.01 9.77
C ASN A 202 0.98 -1.20 10.21
N CYS A 203 1.37 -2.44 9.92
CA CYS A 203 0.73 -3.65 10.44
C CYS A 203 1.15 -4.03 11.88
N GLY A 204 2.09 -3.30 12.49
CA GLY A 204 2.57 -3.55 13.85
C GLY A 204 3.75 -4.52 13.96
N ALA A 205 4.41 -4.84 12.84
CA ALA A 205 5.64 -5.63 12.87
C ALA A 205 6.79 -4.84 13.51
N THR A 206 7.70 -5.56 14.17
CA THR A 206 8.97 -5.03 14.70
C THR A 206 10.13 -5.32 13.76
N ASP A 207 10.00 -6.36 12.95
CA ASP A 207 11.00 -6.84 12.03
C ASP A 207 10.36 -7.18 10.67
N LEU A 208 11.05 -6.84 9.59
CA LEU A 208 10.78 -7.31 8.25
C LEU A 208 11.89 -8.27 7.84
N LEU A 209 11.54 -9.51 7.50
CA LEU A 209 12.45 -10.49 6.95
C LEU A 209 12.31 -10.53 5.42
N ILE A 210 13.44 -10.37 4.73
CA ILE A 210 13.53 -10.38 3.27
C ILE A 210 14.64 -11.32 2.77
N PRO A 211 14.61 -11.74 1.48
CA PRO A 211 15.69 -12.50 0.87
C PRO A 211 17.04 -11.78 0.98
N ALA A 212 18.10 -12.54 1.28
CA ALA A 212 19.45 -12.01 1.44
C ALA A 212 19.97 -11.23 0.21
N ALA A 213 19.50 -11.58 -0.99
CA ALA A 213 19.85 -10.87 -2.23
C ALA A 213 19.42 -9.39 -2.23
N LEU A 214 18.37 -9.03 -1.49
CA LEU A 214 17.90 -7.65 -1.35
C LEU A 214 18.52 -6.95 -0.14
N ALA A 215 18.73 -7.68 0.95
CA ALA A 215 19.08 -7.08 2.24
C ALA A 215 20.42 -6.33 2.28
N ASN A 216 21.35 -6.63 1.37
CA ASN A 216 22.65 -5.97 1.29
C ASN A 216 22.67 -4.72 0.40
N ASP A 217 21.52 -4.31 -0.14
CA ASP A 217 21.46 -3.14 -1.00
C ASP A 217 21.75 -1.84 -0.21
N PRO A 218 22.66 -0.96 -0.71
CA PRO A 218 23.01 0.29 -0.03
C PRO A 218 21.81 1.21 0.27
N LEU A 219 20.75 1.14 -0.54
CA LEU A 219 19.55 1.96 -0.35
C LEU A 219 18.83 1.61 0.96
N LEU A 220 18.77 0.33 1.31
CA LEU A 220 18.17 -0.13 2.57
C LEU A 220 18.97 0.34 3.77
N ALA A 221 20.30 0.30 3.67
CA ALA A 221 21.19 0.76 4.74
C ALA A 221 21.06 2.28 4.97
N ALA A 222 20.99 3.06 3.89
CA ALA A 222 20.88 4.52 3.94
C ALA A 222 19.61 5.02 4.66
N HIS A 223 18.50 4.28 4.55
CA HIS A 223 17.19 4.70 5.06
C HIS A 223 16.68 3.88 6.25
N ARG A 224 17.53 3.04 6.85
CA ARG A 224 17.12 2.17 7.96
C ARG A 224 16.53 2.95 9.15
N ALA A 225 17.07 4.13 9.44
CA ALA A 225 16.62 4.99 10.53
C ALA A 225 15.25 5.64 10.23
N ASP A 226 14.95 5.90 8.96
CA ASP A 226 13.74 6.62 8.53
C ASP A 226 12.47 5.74 8.59
N ILE A 227 12.63 4.42 8.43
CA ILE A 227 11.51 3.48 8.37
C ILE A 227 10.97 3.17 9.77
N GLY A 228 11.83 3.07 10.79
CA GLY A 228 11.40 2.74 12.15
C GLY A 228 10.99 1.28 12.37
N ILE A 229 11.48 0.35 11.54
CA ILE A 229 11.39 -1.11 11.73
C ILE A 229 12.76 -1.74 11.41
N ALA A 230 13.10 -2.87 12.04
CA ALA A 230 14.32 -3.60 11.68
C ALA A 230 14.10 -4.40 10.40
N ILE A 231 14.97 -4.21 9.40
CA ILE A 231 15.04 -5.09 8.23
C ILE A 231 16.13 -6.13 8.46
N GLN A 232 15.79 -7.39 8.25
CA GLN A 232 16.65 -8.55 8.47
C GLN A 232 16.77 -9.38 7.18
N ALA A 233 17.96 -9.91 6.93
CA ALA A 233 18.22 -10.86 5.87
C ALA A 233 17.99 -12.28 6.39
N ALA A 234 17.25 -13.11 5.66
CA ALA A 234 17.30 -14.56 5.86
C ALA A 234 17.87 -15.28 4.63
N PRO A 235 18.65 -16.35 4.87
CA PRO A 235 19.16 -17.21 3.82
C PRO A 235 18.06 -17.97 3.10
#